data_AF-A0A938W5U9-F1
#
_entry.id   AF-A0A938W5U9-F1
#
_cell.length_a   1.000
_cell.length_b   1.000
_cell.length_c   1.000
_cell.angle_alpha   90.00
_cell.angle_beta   90.00
_cell.angle_gamma   90.00
#
_symmetry.space_group_name_H-M   'P 1'
#
loop_
_entity.id
_entity.type
_entity.pdbx_description
1 polymer ?
#
loop_
_entity_poly.entity_id
_entity_poly.type
_entity_poly.pdbx_seq_one_letter_code
_entity_poly.pdbx_strand_id
1 'polypeptide(L)'
;MFPFFHKRIHESVALSAMLAAALTLQIAWVSNWLVHRSELIRQRFTLDEALGPLSGLYLKTVVAYVLLFGIGVLVFRGRDVSHWRERAYGFFLFSVLMFVLLTLPIVYELQIGG
;
A
#
# COMPACT_ATOMS: atom_id res chain seq x y z
N MET A 1 -34.76 -15.95 -14.13
CA MET A 1 -33.61 -16.64 -13.51
C MET A 1 -32.35 -15.83 -13.77
N PHE A 2 -31.84 -15.10 -12.80
CA PHE A 2 -30.51 -14.45 -12.87
C PHE A 2 -29.60 -15.03 -11.78
N PRO A 3 -28.92 -16.17 -12.02
CA PRO A 3 -28.04 -16.77 -11.01
C PRO A 3 -26.58 -16.30 -11.08
N PHE A 4 -26.22 -15.35 -11.95
CA PHE A 4 -24.81 -15.07 -12.25
C PHE A 4 -24.12 -13.95 -11.44
N PHE A 5 -24.84 -13.19 -10.59
CA PHE A 5 -24.27 -11.94 -10.05
C PHE A 5 -23.82 -11.92 -8.58
N HIS A 6 -24.04 -12.94 -7.74
CA HIS A 6 -24.00 -12.69 -6.28
C HIS A 6 -23.01 -13.48 -5.43
N LYS A 7 -22.25 -14.45 -5.95
CA LYS A 7 -21.42 -15.30 -5.06
C LYS A 7 -19.93 -14.99 -4.96
N ARG A 8 -19.32 -14.24 -5.90
CA ARG A 8 -17.84 -14.10 -5.93
C ARG A 8 -17.29 -12.69 -6.10
N ILE A 9 -18.14 -11.66 -6.20
CA ILE A 9 -17.69 -10.26 -6.27
C ILE A 9 -16.90 -9.89 -5.01
N HIS A 10 -17.33 -10.39 -3.86
CA HIS A 10 -16.63 -10.18 -2.59
C HIS A 10 -15.19 -10.70 -2.60
N GLU A 11 -14.91 -11.81 -3.30
CA GLU A 11 -13.56 -12.37 -3.40
C GLU A 11 -12.65 -11.49 -4.25
N SER A 12 -13.13 -11.02 -5.41
CA SER A 12 -12.40 -10.08 -6.26
C SER A 12 -12.11 -8.75 -5.55
N VAL A 13 -13.08 -8.23 -4.79
CA VAL A 13 -12.92 -7.00 -4.01
C VAL A 13 -11.93 -7.20 -2.87
N ALA A 14 -12.03 -8.29 -2.11
CA ALA A 14 -11.09 -8.60 -1.04
C ALA A 14 -9.67 -8.76 -1.56
N LEU A 15 -9.47 -9.50 -2.66
CA LEU A 15 -8.15 -9.66 -3.29
C LEU A 15 -7.58 -8.30 -3.72
N SER A 16 -8.41 -7.45 -4.33
CA SER A 16 -8.01 -6.11 -4.77
C SER A 16 -7.59 -5.23 -3.60
N ALA A 17 -8.36 -5.26 -2.50
CA ALA A 17 -8.02 -4.54 -1.27
C ALA A 17 -6.70 -5.01 -0.67
N MET A 18 -6.46 -6.32 -0.60
CA MET A 18 -5.22 -6.88 -0.06
C MET A 18 -4.01 -6.49 -0.92
N LEU A 19 -4.11 -6.61 -2.25
CA LEU A 19 -3.03 -6.23 -3.16
C LEU A 19 -2.75 -4.72 -3.11
N ALA A 20 -3.80 -3.90 -3.08
CA ALA A 20 -3.67 -2.46 -2.94
C ALA A 20 -3.00 -2.08 -1.63
N ALA A 21 -3.40 -2.70 -0.51
CA ALA A 21 -2.77 -2.48 0.79
C ALA A 21 -1.30 -2.88 0.79
N ALA A 22 -0.97 -4.07 0.26
CA ALA A 22 0.40 -4.56 0.18
C ALA A 22 1.32 -3.61 -0.60
N LEU A 23 0.88 -3.17 -1.79
CA LEU A 23 1.62 -2.21 -2.60
C LEU A 23 1.70 -0.82 -1.95
N THR A 24 0.63 -0.39 -1.28
CA THR A 24 0.62 0.88 -0.55
C THR A 24 1.64 0.89 0.58
N LEU A 25 1.81 -0.23 1.30
CA LEU A 25 2.84 -0.36 2.34
C LEU A 25 4.25 -0.20 1.75
N GLN A 26 4.52 -0.78 0.57
CA GLN A 26 5.80 -0.59 -0.11
C GLN A 26 6.01 0.88 -0.51
N ILE A 27 4.98 1.53 -1.07
CA ILE A 27 5.03 2.96 -1.44
C ILE A 27 5.23 3.84 -0.21
N ALA A 28 4.56 3.52 0.90
CA ALA A 28 4.68 4.22 2.18
C ALA A 28 6.11 4.16 2.69
N TRP A 29 6.70 2.96 2.72
CA TRP A 29 8.07 2.77 3.16
C TRP A 29 9.07 3.53 2.27
N VAL A 30 9.01 3.34 0.94
CA VAL A 30 9.89 4.05 0.00
C VAL A 30 9.77 5.57 0.15
N SER A 31 8.54 6.08 0.28
CA SER A 31 8.31 7.51 0.46
C SER A 31 8.87 8.01 1.80
N ASN A 32 8.68 7.25 2.88
CA ASN A 32 9.22 7.59 4.19
C ASN A 32 10.76 7.66 4.18
N TRP A 33 11.42 6.69 3.54
CA TRP A 33 12.86 6.68 3.36
C TRP A 33 13.35 7.89 2.53
N LEU A 34 12.67 8.18 1.41
CA LEU A 34 13.02 9.32 0.54
C LEU A 34 12.89 10.68 1.23
N VAL A 35 11.86 10.86 2.07
CA VAL A 35 11.65 12.09 2.85
C VAL A 35 12.81 12.38 3.82
N HIS A 36 13.49 11.34 4.30
CA HIS A 36 14.62 11.50 5.22
C HIS A 36 15.96 11.68 4.48
N ARG A 37 16.09 11.14 3.26
CA ARG A 37 17.29 11.28 2.42
C ARG A 37 17.34 12.56 1.57
N SER A 38 16.20 13.16 1.23
CA SER A 38 16.13 14.31 0.31
C SER A 38 15.26 15.44 0.85
N GLU A 39 15.89 16.59 1.10
CA GLU A 39 15.19 17.81 1.55
C GLU A 39 14.15 18.30 0.53
N LEU A 40 14.42 18.15 -0.77
CA LEU A 40 13.49 18.54 -1.83
C LEU A 40 12.20 17.71 -1.78
N ILE A 41 12.32 16.41 -1.50
CA ILE A 41 11.16 15.53 -1.31
C ILE A 41 10.46 15.88 0.00
N ARG A 42 11.20 16.11 1.09
CA ARG A 42 10.63 16.53 2.38
C ARG A 42 9.77 17.78 2.24
N GLN A 43 10.26 18.81 1.55
CA GLN A 43 9.50 20.05 1.32
C GLN A 43 8.22 19.81 0.52
N ARG A 44 8.25 18.95 -0.51
CA ARG A 44 7.04 18.60 -1.28
C ARG A 44 6.01 17.80 -0.50
N PHE A 45 6.43 17.10 0.55
CA PHE A 45 5.56 16.29 1.40
C PHE A 45 5.04 17.05 2.63
N THR A 46 5.62 18.22 2.94
CA THR A 46 5.11 19.12 3.99
C THR A 46 3.96 19.93 3.42
N LEU A 47 2.72 19.49 3.64
CA LEU A 47 1.51 20.22 3.24
C LEU A 47 1.13 21.31 4.25
N ASP A 48 1.48 21.07 5.51
CA ASP A 48 1.29 21.97 6.64
C ASP A 48 2.57 21.95 7.49
N GLU A 49 3.10 23.12 7.86
CA GLU A 49 4.28 23.25 8.70
C GLU A 49 4.06 22.68 10.11
N ALA A 50 2.83 22.71 10.62
CA ALA A 50 2.49 22.19 11.95
C ALA A 50 2.54 20.66 12.02
N LEU A 51 2.18 19.99 10.92
CA LEU A 51 2.17 18.52 10.82
C LEU A 51 3.43 17.95 10.15
N GLY A 52 4.23 18.82 9.52
CA GLY A 52 5.45 18.43 8.83
C GLY A 52 5.21 17.49 7.64
N PRO A 53 6.23 16.74 7.20
CA PRO A 53 6.16 15.87 6.02
C PRO A 53 5.28 14.62 6.23
N LEU A 54 4.87 14.34 7.47
CA LEU A 54 3.94 13.25 7.78
C LEU A 54 2.58 13.47 7.10
N SER A 55 2.11 14.72 7.06
CA SER A 55 0.84 15.08 6.43
C SER A 55 0.76 14.63 4.96
N GLY A 56 1.76 14.96 4.15
CA GLY A 56 1.83 14.53 2.75
C GLY A 56 2.10 13.04 2.58
N LEU A 57 2.80 12.40 3.51
CA LEU A 57 3.02 10.95 3.48
C LEU A 57 1.69 10.20 3.64
N TYR A 58 0.86 10.60 4.60
CA TYR A 58 -0.46 10.03 4.81
C TYR A 58 -1.41 10.31 3.63
N LEU A 59 -1.43 11.53 3.12
CA LEU A 59 -2.27 11.85 1.97
C LEU A 59 -1.87 11.01 0.75
N LYS A 60 -0.57 10.91 0.46
CA LYS A 60 -0.07 10.11 -0.66
C LYS A 60 -0.43 8.63 -0.51
N THR A 61 -0.29 8.04 0.68
CA THR A 61 -0.62 6.62 0.88
C THR A 61 -2.11 6.36 0.73
N VAL A 62 -2.98 7.25 1.22
CA VAL A 62 -4.43 7.15 0.99
C VAL A 62 -4.75 7.23 -0.51
N VAL A 63 -4.20 8.22 -1.22
CA VAL A 63 -4.40 8.37 -2.67
C VAL A 63 -3.90 7.14 -3.43
N ALA A 64 -2.70 6.65 -3.10
CA ALA A 64 -2.13 5.45 -3.72
C ALA A 64 -3.02 4.22 -3.48
N TYR A 65 -3.51 4.03 -2.25
CA TYR A 65 -4.42 2.93 -1.93
C TYR A 65 -5.71 3.00 -2.74
N VAL A 66 -6.37 4.16 -2.79
CA VAL A 66 -7.64 4.32 -3.53
C VAL A 66 -7.44 4.05 -5.02
N LEU A 67 -6.37 4.55 -5.63
CA LEU A 67 -6.08 4.32 -7.04
C LEU A 67 -5.77 2.84 -7.31
N LEU A 68 -4.91 2.21 -6.52
CA LEU A 68 -4.54 0.80 -6.68
C LEU A 68 -5.73 -0.12 -6.43
N PHE A 69 -6.55 0.20 -5.43
CA PHE A 69 -7.78 -0.53 -5.15
C PHE A 69 -8.78 -0.41 -6.30
N GLY A 70 -9.01 0.80 -6.81
CA GLY A 70 -9.88 1.04 -7.96
C GLY A 70 -9.43 0.25 -9.20
N ILE A 71 -8.13 0.30 -9.51
CA ILE A 71 -7.53 -0.49 -10.61
C ILE A 71 -7.73 -1.98 -10.36
N GLY A 72 -7.42 -2.48 -9.16
CA GLY A 72 -7.60 -3.88 -8.79
C GLY A 72 -9.05 -4.34 -8.98
N VAL A 73 -10.00 -3.58 -8.45
CA VAL A 73 -11.43 -3.90 -8.58
C VAL A 73 -11.83 -3.97 -10.04
N LEU A 74 -11.42 -3.01 -10.88
CA LEU A 74 -11.72 -3.03 -12.32
C LEU A 74 -11.10 -4.24 -13.03
N VAL A 75 -9.87 -4.60 -12.70
CA VAL A 75 -9.12 -5.71 -13.32
C VAL A 75 -9.69 -7.08 -12.92
N PHE A 76 -10.11 -7.24 -11.67
CA PHE A 76 -10.58 -8.52 -11.13
C PHE A 76 -12.10 -8.67 -11.13
N ARG A 77 -12.86 -7.62 -11.47
CA ARG A 77 -14.32 -7.65 -11.55
C ARG A 77 -14.78 -8.73 -12.53
N GLY A 78 -15.56 -9.68 -12.02
CA GLY A 78 -16.15 -10.76 -12.81
C GLY A 78 -15.19 -11.89 -13.18
N ARG A 79 -13.94 -11.88 -12.68
CA ARG A 79 -12.98 -12.98 -12.86
C ARG A 79 -12.96 -13.91 -11.65
N ASP A 80 -12.74 -15.20 -11.89
CA ASP A 80 -12.43 -16.14 -10.81
C ASP A 80 -11.00 -15.89 -10.33
N VAL A 81 -10.86 -15.52 -9.06
CA VAL A 81 -9.58 -15.18 -8.43
C VAL A 81 -9.22 -16.13 -7.29
N SER A 82 -9.98 -17.21 -7.11
CA SER A 82 -9.80 -18.18 -6.03
C SER A 82 -8.37 -18.73 -5.96
N HIS A 83 -7.76 -19.00 -7.12
CA HIS A 83 -6.39 -19.50 -7.23
C HIS A 83 -5.30 -18.46 -6.91
N TRP A 84 -5.62 -17.17 -6.94
CA TRP A 84 -4.69 -16.10 -6.56
C TRP A 84 -4.76 -15.74 -5.07
N ARG A 85 -5.81 -16.17 -4.37
CA ARG A 85 -6.09 -15.78 -2.98
C ARG A 85 -4.93 -16.05 -2.03
N GLU A 86 -4.41 -17.27 -2.05
CA GLU A 86 -3.32 -17.67 -1.16
C GLU A 86 -2.02 -16.89 -1.45
N ARG A 87 -1.72 -16.68 -2.74
CA ARG A 87 -0.56 -15.88 -3.16
C ARG A 87 -0.69 -14.41 -2.76
N ALA A 88 -1.87 -13.82 -2.96
CA ALA A 88 -2.13 -12.43 -2.56
C ALA A 88 -2.08 -12.26 -1.04
N TYR A 89 -2.61 -13.23 -0.29
CA TYR A 89 -2.51 -13.25 1.17
C TYR A 89 -1.05 -13.35 1.63
N GLY A 90 -0.27 -14.28 1.05
CA GLY A 90 1.16 -14.40 1.34
C GLY A 90 1.96 -13.14 1.00
N PHE A 91 1.65 -12.51 -0.14
CA PHE A 91 2.28 -11.25 -0.55
C PHE A 91 1.92 -10.08 0.39
N PHE A 92 0.67 -10.00 0.82
CA PHE A 92 0.22 -9.03 1.81
C PHE A 92 0.94 -9.23 3.15
N LEU A 93 0.97 -10.46 3.66
CA LEU A 93 1.64 -10.79 4.92
C LEU A 93 3.14 -10.46 4.85
N PHE A 94 3.80 -10.86 3.75
CA PHE A 94 5.20 -10.52 3.51
C PHE A 94 5.42 -9.00 3.49
N SER A 95 4.54 -8.25 2.82
CA SER A 95 4.63 -6.79 2.76
C SER A 95 4.43 -6.13 4.12
N VAL A 96 3.51 -6.64 4.95
CA VAL A 96 3.33 -6.17 6.34
C VAL A 96 4.58 -6.46 7.16
N LEU A 97 5.11 -7.68 7.11
CA LEU A 97 6.33 -8.06 7.84
C LEU A 97 7.53 -7.21 7.42
N MET A 98 7.74 -7.04 6.11
CA MET A 98 8.78 -6.16 5.58
C MET A 98 8.59 -4.72 6.03
N PHE A 99 7.38 -4.18 5.94
CA PHE A 99 7.10 -2.83 6.39
C PHE A 99 7.44 -2.67 7.88
N VAL A 100 6.99 -3.58 8.74
CA VAL A 100 7.31 -3.54 10.18
C VAL A 100 8.82 -3.59 10.41
N LEU A 101 9.52 -4.56 9.82
CA LEU A 101 10.96 -4.73 9.98
C LEU A 101 11.75 -3.50 9.52
N LEU A 102 11.36 -2.91 8.39
CA LEU A 102 12.04 -1.75 7.81
C LEU A 102 11.68 -0.43 8.50
N THR A 103 10.60 -0.41 9.29
CA THR A 103 10.21 0.75 10.10
C THR A 103 10.78 0.66 11.52
N LEU A 104 11.40 -0.46 11.90
CA LEU A 104 12.10 -0.58 13.17
C LEU A 104 13.27 0.42 13.21
N PRO A 105 13.45 1.14 14.34
CA PRO A 105 14.45 2.20 14.46
C PRO A 105 15.87 1.70 14.18
N ILE A 106 16.20 0.47 14.60
CA ILE A 106 17.51 -0.15 14.36
C ILE A 106 17.83 -0.26 12.86
N VAL A 107 16.86 -0.72 12.05
CA VAL A 107 17.04 -0.87 10.60
C VAL A 107 17.04 0.49 9.92
N TYR A 108 16.21 1.41 10.43
CA TYR A 108 16.10 2.77 9.92
C TYR A 108 17.39 3.58 10.12
N GLU A 109 18.01 3.48 11.30
CA GLU A 109 19.30 4.12 11.62
C GLU A 109 20.43 3.55 10.77
N LEU A 110 20.47 2.24 10.53
CA LEU A 110 21.46 1.61 9.64
C LEU A 110 21.33 2.09 8.17
N GLN A 111 20.11 2.38 7.69
CA GLN A 111 19.89 2.86 6.32
C GLN A 111 20.21 4.35 6.12
N ILE A 112 20.16 5.13 7.20
CA ILE A 112 20.36 6.59 7.16
C ILE A 112 21.80 6.96 7.54
N GLY A 113 22.40 6.24 8.49
CA GLY A 113 23.78 6.47 8.96
C GLY A 113 24.88 5.84 8.10
N GLY A 114 24.51 5.09 7.06
CA GLY A 114 25.42 4.45 6.10
C GLY A 114 25.58 5.21 4.77
#